data_AF-A0A515KLE0-F1
#
_entry.id   AF-A0A515KLE0-F1
#
_cell.length_a   1.000
_cell.length_b   1.000
_cell.length_c   1.000
_cell.angle_alpha   90.00
_cell.angle_beta   90.00
_cell.angle_gamma   90.00
#
_symmetry.space_group_name_H-M   'P 1'
#
loop_
_entity.id
_entity.type
_entity.pdbx_description
1 polymer ?
#
loop_
_entity_poly.entity_id
_entity_poly.type
_entity_poly.pdbx_seq_one_letter_code
_entity_poly.pdbx_strand_id
1 'polypeptide(L)'
;MKFLSYAYRFTSNFAFLALVYFSLNFIAEYQQRTIIAALVLAYAVMRAVSALRTFYFFKCIERLELETRRLGGLSLEGPSAVASRKLIVKEVVEQRQAGEIKSYIDLLFLGIIVVLCIAKIVS
;
A
#
# COMPACT_ATOMS: atom_id res chain seq x y z
N MET A 1 19.54 1.19 0.21
CA MET A 1 18.58 0.48 1.10
C MET A 1 17.12 0.50 0.61
N LYS A 2 16.60 1.58 0.01
CA LYS A 2 15.18 1.66 -0.44
C LYS A 2 14.81 0.63 -1.53
N PHE A 3 15.68 0.42 -2.52
CA PHE A 3 15.47 -0.56 -3.60
C PHE A 3 15.29 -2.00 -3.12
N LEU A 4 16.06 -2.44 -2.12
CA LEU A 4 15.96 -3.79 -1.57
C LEU A 4 14.61 -4.04 -0.90
N SER A 5 14.06 -3.01 -0.23
CA SER A 5 12.72 -3.08 0.36
C SER A 5 11.62 -3.16 -0.69
N TYR A 6 11.77 -2.48 -1.84
CA TYR A 6 10.83 -2.61 -2.96
C TYR A 6 10.92 -3.99 -3.60
N ALA A 7 12.13 -4.50 -3.84
CA ALA A 7 12.36 -5.82 -4.42
C ALA A 7 11.78 -6.93 -3.54
N TYR A 8 12.02 -6.89 -2.23
CA TYR A 8 11.45 -7.87 -1.29
C TYR A 8 9.92 -7.88 -1.33
N ARG A 9 9.30 -6.69 -1.34
CA ARG A 9 7.84 -6.55 -1.36
C ARG A 9 7.24 -7.02 -2.69
N PHE A 10 7.94 -6.76 -3.80
CA PHE A 10 7.56 -7.27 -5.12
C PHE A 10 7.62 -8.80 -5.15
N THR A 11 8.74 -9.40 -4.71
CA THR A 11 8.91 -10.86 -4.70
C THR A 11 7.92 -11.54 -3.77
N SER A 12 7.63 -10.97 -2.59
CA SER A 12 6.64 -11.52 -1.66
C SER A 12 5.22 -11.48 -2.24
N ASN A 13 4.81 -10.36 -2.85
CA ASN A 13 3.50 -10.26 -3.50
C ASN A 13 3.39 -11.16 -4.75
N PHE A 14 4.48 -11.30 -5.50
CA PHE A 14 4.55 -12.23 -6.63
C PHE A 14 4.45 -13.69 -6.17
N ALA A 15 5.13 -14.08 -5.10
CA ALA A 15 5.03 -15.41 -4.53
C ALA A 15 3.60 -15.72 -4.05
N PHE A 16 2.93 -14.73 -3.42
CA PHE A 16 1.54 -14.87 -3.02
C PHE A 16 0.60 -15.05 -4.23
N LEU A 17 0.78 -14.25 -5.28
CA LEU A 17 0.05 -14.40 -6.55
C LEU A 17 0.25 -15.80 -7.14
N ALA A 18 1.50 -16.28 -7.20
CA ALA A 18 1.83 -17.60 -7.73
C ALA A 18 1.16 -18.71 -6.91
N LEU A 19 1.19 -18.63 -5.58
CA LEU A 19 0.56 -19.59 -4.68
C LEU A 19 -0.96 -19.65 -4.92
N VAL A 20 -1.63 -18.50 -5.00
CA VAL A 20 -3.08 -18.44 -5.28
C VAL A 20 -3.38 -19.05 -6.65
N TYR A 21 -2.60 -18.71 -7.68
CA TYR A 21 -2.78 -19.24 -9.02
C TYR A 21 -2.65 -20.78 -9.05
N PHE A 22 -1.59 -21.32 -8.45
CA PHE A 22 -1.40 -22.77 -8.38
C PHE A 22 -2.49 -23.45 -7.55
N SER A 23 -2.86 -22.89 -6.40
CA SER A 23 -3.90 -23.46 -5.54
C SER A 23 -5.25 -23.54 -6.27
N LEU A 24 -5.65 -22.48 -6.98
CA LEU A 24 -6.90 -22.47 -7.76
C LEU A 24 -6.85 -23.38 -8.99
N ASN A 25 -5.67 -23.69 -9.51
CA ASN A 25 -5.52 -24.55 -10.70
C ASN A 25 -5.39 -26.04 -10.37
N PHE A 26 -4.81 -26.40 -9.21
CA PHE A 26 -4.64 -27.80 -8.80
C PHE A 26 -5.89 -28.42 -8.17
N ILE A 27 -6.81 -27.61 -7.66
CA ILE A 27 -8.02 -28.12 -7.00
C ILE A 27 -9.09 -28.40 -8.06
N ALA A 28 -9.35 -29.69 -8.27
CA ALA A 28 -10.38 -30.17 -9.20
C ALA A 28 -11.81 -29.95 -8.66
N GLU A 29 -11.98 -29.96 -7.33
CA GLU A 29 -13.29 -29.83 -6.70
C GLU A 29 -13.79 -28.36 -6.72
N TYR A 30 -14.91 -28.11 -7.41
CA TYR A 30 -15.46 -26.76 -7.59
C TYR A 30 -15.79 -26.06 -6.27
N GLN A 31 -16.36 -26.78 -5.29
CA GLN A 31 -16.70 -26.23 -3.98
C GLN A 31 -15.46 -25.75 -3.22
N GLN A 32 -14.40 -26.57 -3.17
CA GLN A 32 -13.16 -26.23 -2.47
C GLN A 32 -12.46 -25.04 -3.13
N ARG A 33 -12.41 -25.01 -4.48
CA ARG A 33 -11.85 -23.89 -5.25
C ARG A 33 -12.57 -22.58 -4.95
N THR A 34 -13.90 -22.61 -4.88
CA THR A 34 -14.73 -21.43 -4.61
C THR A 34 -14.52 -20.90 -3.19
N ILE A 35 -14.43 -21.79 -2.19
CA ILE A 35 -14.16 -21.39 -0.79
C ILE A 35 -12.81 -20.69 -0.68
N ILE A 36 -11.77 -21.23 -1.32
CA ILE A 36 -10.43 -20.62 -1.31
C ILE A 36 -10.45 -19.27 -2.02
N ALA A 37 -11.08 -19.18 -3.19
CA ALA A 37 -11.22 -17.90 -3.90
C ALA A 37 -11.96 -16.85 -3.06
N ALA A 38 -13.02 -17.24 -2.33
CA ALA A 38 -13.75 -16.36 -1.44
C ALA A 38 -12.90 -15.88 -0.25
N LEU A 39 -12.09 -16.76 0.36
CA LEU A 39 -11.17 -16.38 1.44
C LEU A 39 -10.08 -15.43 0.95
N VAL A 40 -9.53 -15.68 -0.25
CA VAL A 40 -8.53 -14.79 -0.87
C VAL A 40 -9.14 -13.42 -1.20
N LEU A 41 -10.39 -13.38 -1.67
CA LEU A 41 -11.12 -12.12 -1.90
C LEU A 41 -11.34 -11.35 -0.58
N ALA A 42 -11.74 -12.04 0.50
CA ALA A 42 -11.89 -11.40 1.80
C ALA A 42 -10.56 -10.84 2.33
N TYR A 43 -9.47 -11.59 2.18
CA TYR A 43 -8.12 -11.12 2.50
C TYR A 43 -7.74 -9.88 1.68
N ALA A 44 -8.06 -9.88 0.39
CA ALA A 44 -7.81 -8.74 -0.49
C ALA A 44 -8.57 -7.48 -0.03
N VAL A 45 -9.85 -7.59 0.34
CA VAL A 45 -10.60 -6.46 0.87
C VAL A 45 -9.96 -5.91 2.15
N MET A 46 -9.60 -6.76 3.11
CA MET A 46 -8.94 -6.33 4.34
C MET A 46 -7.61 -5.60 4.07
N ARG A 47 -6.84 -6.10 3.11
CA ARG A 47 -5.56 -5.52 2.72
C ARG A 47 -5.74 -4.15 2.04
N ALA A 48 -6.75 -4.03 1.17
CA ALA A 48 -7.10 -2.75 0.53
C ALA A 48 -7.54 -1.70 1.56
N VAL A 49 -8.37 -2.07 2.54
CA VAL A 49 -8.80 -1.16 3.63
C VAL A 49 -7.61 -0.67 4.45
N SER A 50 -6.66 -1.56 4.73
CA SER A 50 -5.43 -1.20 5.46
C SER A 50 -4.58 -0.20 4.68
N ALA A 51 -4.43 -0.39 3.36
CA ALA A 51 -3.75 0.55 2.48
C ALA A 51 -4.44 1.92 2.43
N LEU A 52 -5.76 1.95 2.29
CA LEU A 52 -6.55 3.19 2.28
C LEU A 52 -6.40 3.99 3.58
N ARG A 53 -6.37 3.32 4.74
CA ARG A 53 -6.13 3.95 6.03
C ARG A 53 -4.77 4.66 6.07
N THR A 54 -3.74 4.02 5.54
CA THR A 54 -2.40 4.59 5.44
C THR A 54 -2.36 5.81 4.52
N PHE A 55 -3.04 5.77 3.36
CA PHE A 55 -3.17 6.93 2.48
C PHE A 55 -3.90 8.11 3.15
N TYR A 56 -4.96 7.83 3.91
CA TYR A 56 -5.71 8.88 4.62
C TYR A 56 -4.82 9.57 5.66
N PHE A 57 -4.01 8.80 6.39
CA PHE A 57 -3.04 9.35 7.33
C PHE A 57 -2.02 10.28 6.65
N PHE A 58 -1.49 9.90 5.48
CA PHE A 58 -0.57 10.74 4.72
C PHE A 58 -1.22 12.03 4.21
N LYS A 59 -2.47 11.99 3.74
CA LYS A 59 -3.20 13.21 3.35
C LYS A 59 -3.45 14.15 4.54
N CYS A 60 -3.68 13.60 5.71
CA CYS A 60 -3.85 14.39 6.93
C CYS A 60 -2.54 15.11 7.30
N ILE A 61 -1.40 14.43 7.20
CA ILE A 61 -0.07 15.04 7.38
C ILE A 61 0.17 16.14 6.35
N GLU A 62 -0.14 15.91 5.08
CA GLU A 62 0.02 16.92 4.01
C GLU A 62 -0.81 18.19 4.31
N ARG A 63 -2.05 18.04 4.80
CA ARG A 63 -2.87 19.16 5.25
C ARG A 63 -2.24 19.89 6.44
N LEU A 64 -1.78 19.15 7.45
CA LEU A 64 -1.12 19.72 8.64
C LEU A 64 0.19 20.44 8.30
N GLU A 65 0.97 19.92 7.35
CA GLU A 65 2.19 20.57 6.86
C GLU A 65 1.86 21.91 6.21
N LEU A 66 0.83 21.94 5.36
CA LEU A 66 0.40 23.15 4.66
C LEU A 66 -0.12 24.21 5.64
N GLU A 67 -0.88 23.79 6.65
CA GLU A 67 -1.34 24.65 7.75
C GLU A 67 -0.16 25.17 8.59
N THR A 68 0.80 24.31 8.94
CA THR A 68 2.00 24.68 9.70
C THR A 68 2.91 25.61 8.91
N ARG A 69 3.00 25.46 7.59
CA ARG A 69 3.77 26.35 6.71
C ARG A 69 3.13 27.73 6.59
N ARG A 70 1.79 27.79 6.55
CA ARG A 70 1.03 29.06 6.60
C ARG A 70 1.21 29.77 7.95
N LEU A 71 1.13 29.03 9.05
CA LEU A 71 1.32 29.56 10.40
C LEU A 71 2.78 29.94 10.68
N GLY A 72 3.74 29.16 10.18
CA GLY A 72 5.17 29.46 10.29
C GLY A 72 5.61 30.68 9.48
N GLY A 73 4.87 31.04 8.41
CA GLY A 73 5.06 32.33 7.72
C GLY A 73 4.61 33.54 8.54
N LEU A 74 3.80 33.32 9.59
CA LEU A 74 3.30 34.35 10.51
C LEU A 74 4.04 34.35 11.86
N SER A 75 4.77 33.29 12.18
CA SER A 75 5.50 33.12 13.45
C SER A 75 6.96 33.52 13.29
N LEU A 76 7.42 34.48 14.10
CA LEU A 76 8.80 35.00 14.17
C LEU A 76 9.77 33.98 14.82
N GLU A 77 9.76 32.72 14.37
CA GLU A 77 10.67 31.67 14.86
C GLU A 77 12.08 31.82 14.25
N GLY A 78 13.11 31.58 15.07
CA GLY A 78 14.51 31.76 14.68
C GLY A 78 15.00 30.80 13.57
N PRO A 79 16.06 31.16 12.83
CA PRO A 79 16.50 30.46 11.60
C PRO A 79 16.76 28.95 11.77
N SER A 80 17.18 28.53 12.95
CA SER A 80 17.51 27.14 13.28
C SER A 80 16.26 26.25 13.42
N ALA A 81 15.17 26.79 13.97
CA ALA A 81 13.89 26.09 14.08
C ALA A 81 13.21 25.90 12.71
N VAL A 82 13.40 26.87 11.81
CA VAL A 82 12.90 26.79 10.43
C VAL A 82 13.69 25.75 9.62
N ALA A 83 15.01 25.64 9.83
CA ALA A 83 15.86 24.66 9.14
C ALA A 83 15.57 23.22 9.58
N SER A 84 15.42 22.97 10.89
CA SER A 84 15.06 21.65 11.41
C SER A 84 13.65 21.22 10.98
N ARG A 85 12.68 22.16 11.00
CA ARG A 85 11.32 21.90 10.50
C ARG A 85 11.31 21.53 9.02
N LYS A 86 12.12 22.20 8.18
CA LYS A 86 12.28 21.85 6.75
C LYS A 86 12.91 20.47 6.52
N LEU A 87 13.87 20.05 7.33
CA LEU A 87 14.49 18.72 7.23
C LEU A 87 13.50 17.61 7.60
N ILE A 88 12.75 17.78 8.70
CA ILE A 88 11.71 16.84 9.13
C ILE A 88 10.62 16.72 8.06
N VAL A 89 10.17 17.85 7.51
CA VAL A 89 9.19 17.86 6.41
C VAL A 89 9.72 17.11 5.19
N LYS A 90 10.97 17.36 4.78
CA LYS A 90 11.58 16.66 3.64
C LYS A 90 11.66 15.14 3.87
N GLU A 91 12.00 14.71 5.08
CA GLU A 91 12.08 13.29 5.44
C GLU A 91 10.70 12.61 5.44
N VAL A 92 9.67 13.30 5.95
CA VAL A 92 8.29 12.83 5.94
C VAL A 92 7.73 12.74 4.51
N VAL A 93 8.07 13.69 3.63
CA VAL A 93 7.70 13.66 2.21
C VAL A 93 8.36 12.49 1.48
N GLU A 94 9.66 12.25 1.70
CA GLU A 94 10.34 11.08 1.12
C GLU A 94 9.76 9.76 1.63
N GLN A 95 9.42 9.70 2.92
CA GLN A 95 8.81 8.51 3.53
C GLN A 95 7.38 8.27 3.03
N ARG A 96 6.63 9.34 2.77
CA ARG A 96 5.32 9.30 2.11
C ARG A 96 5.44 8.73 0.70
N GLN A 97 6.27 9.32 -0.16
CA GLN A 97 6.44 8.84 -1.54
C GLN A 97 6.86 7.37 -1.58
N ALA A 98 7.76 6.96 -0.68
CA ALA A 98 8.16 5.56 -0.55
C ALA A 98 7.02 4.65 -0.07
N GLY A 99 6.13 5.16 0.80
CA GLY A 99 4.93 4.48 1.25
C GLY A 99 3.88 4.32 0.16
N GLU A 100 3.64 5.39 -0.62
CA GLU A 100 2.70 5.41 -1.74
C GLU A 100 3.12 4.38 -2.81
N ILE A 101 4.39 4.39 -3.23
CA ILE A 101 4.92 3.42 -4.19
C ILE A 101 4.73 1.98 -3.70
N LYS A 102 5.03 1.69 -2.42
CA LYS A 102 4.82 0.35 -1.86
C LYS A 102 3.35 -0.06 -1.85
N SER A 103 2.45 0.89 -1.59
CA SER A 103 1.01 0.62 -1.59
C SER A 103 0.46 0.42 -2.99
N TYR A 104 0.97 1.13 -4.00
CA TYR A 104 0.59 0.91 -5.40
C TYR A 104 1.02 -0.47 -5.90
N ILE A 105 2.24 -0.91 -5.55
CA ILE A 105 2.70 -2.26 -5.87
C ILE A 105 1.76 -3.31 -5.25
N ASP A 106 1.40 -3.14 -3.97
CA ASP A 106 0.45 -4.03 -3.28
C ASP A 106 -0.90 -4.08 -4.00
N LEU A 107 -1.47 -2.91 -4.32
CA LEU A 107 -2.76 -2.80 -5.01
C LEU A 107 -2.75 -3.47 -6.39
N LEU A 108 -1.66 -3.33 -7.14
CA LEU A 108 -1.54 -3.92 -8.47
C LEU A 108 -1.60 -5.45 -8.40
N PHE A 109 -0.77 -6.06 -7.54
CA PHE A 109 -0.78 -7.51 -7.35
C PHE A 109 -2.13 -7.99 -6.83
N LEU A 110 -2.72 -7.26 -5.89
CA LEU A 110 -4.02 -7.60 -5.33
C LEU A 110 -5.13 -7.54 -6.37
N GLY A 111 -5.11 -6.55 -7.27
CA GLY A 111 -6.04 -6.45 -8.38
C GLY A 111 -5.95 -7.65 -9.34
N ILE A 112 -4.73 -8.08 -9.68
CA ILE A 112 -4.52 -9.28 -10.51
C ILE A 112 -5.07 -10.53 -9.82
N ILE A 113 -4.83 -10.68 -8.51
CA ILE A 113 -5.35 -11.81 -7.72
C ILE A 113 -6.89 -11.83 -7.76
N VAL A 114 -7.53 -10.68 -7.55
CA VAL A 114 -8.99 -10.54 -7.60
C VAL A 114 -9.53 -10.97 -8.97
N VAL A 115 -8.90 -10.51 -10.06
CA VAL A 115 -9.30 -10.90 -11.43
C VAL A 115 -9.15 -12.41 -11.64
N LEU A 116 -8.05 -13.01 -11.18
CA LEU A 116 -7.84 -14.47 -11.27
C LEU A 116 -8.89 -15.25 -10.48
N CYS A 117 -9.22 -14.81 -9.25
CA CYS A 117 -10.26 -15.43 -8.44
C CYS A 117 -11.61 -15.37 -9.15
N ILE A 118 -12.01 -14.21 -9.68
CA ILE A 118 -13.28 -14.06 -10.41
C ILE A 118 -13.29 -14.95 -11.67
N ALA A 119 -12.22 -14.92 -12.47
CA ALA A 119 -12.12 -15.72 -13.68
C ALA A 119 -12.27 -17.23 -13.41
N LYS A 120 -11.69 -17.73 -12.31
CA LYS A 120 -11.78 -19.15 -11.89
C LYS A 120 -13.07 -19.51 -11.15
N ILE A 121 -13.80 -18.54 -10.62
CA ILE A 121 -15.16 -18.78 -10.10
C ILE A 121 -16.16 -18.88 -11.26
N VAL A 122 -16.00 -18.03 -12.28
CA VAL A 122 -16.90 -18.00 -13.45
C VAL A 122 -16.65 -19.16 -14.42
N SER A 123 -15.39 -19.58 -14.59
CA SER A 123 -14.99 -20.71 -15.46
C SER A 123 -15.09 -22.07 -14.77
#